data_AF-A0A0D2HVE5-F1
#
_entry.id   AF-A0A0D2HVE5-F1
#
_cell.length_a   1.000
_cell.length_b   1.000
_cell.length_c   1.000
_cell.angle_alpha   90.00
_cell.angle_beta   90.00
_cell.angle_gamma   90.00
#
_symmetry.space_group_name_H-M   'P 1'
#
loop_
_entity.id
_entity.type
_entity.pdbx_description
1 polymer ?
#
loop_
_entity_poly.entity_id
_entity_poly.type
_entity_poly.pdbx_seq_one_letter_code
_entity_poly.pdbx_strand_id
1 'polypeptide(L)'
;MSKPSKDIYGHGSSCTKDLNYVILGGTHTHLIDVVDKVELGRKWKQLSSAFAIKNPEAWEFKVVEVTERLLKQFDIHCTAPLPVEDGIPYPADLNLDYGKWINLFTIEAIDSIAMSA
;
A
#
# COMPACT_ATOMS: atom_id res chain seq x y z
N MET A 1 -13.29 9.13 -20.72
CA MET A 1 -13.81 9.44 -19.37
C MET A 1 -15.21 9.98 -19.53
N SER A 2 -16.20 9.42 -18.83
CA SER A 2 -17.60 9.83 -18.96
C SER A 2 -17.80 11.27 -18.44
N LYS A 3 -18.85 11.96 -18.90
CA LYS A 3 -19.17 13.34 -18.46
C LYS A 3 -19.27 13.46 -16.93
N PRO A 4 -19.98 12.55 -16.21
CA PRO A 4 -20.01 12.56 -14.75
C PRO A 4 -18.64 12.36 -14.08
N SER A 5 -17.80 11.49 -14.62
CA SER A 5 -16.45 11.28 -14.06
C SER A 5 -15.58 12.52 -14.18
N LYS A 6 -15.71 13.27 -15.29
CA LYS A 6 -14.96 14.52 -15.49
C LYS A 6 -15.47 15.64 -14.57
N ASP A 7 -16.76 15.69 -14.29
CA ASP A 7 -17.31 16.70 -13.39
C ASP A 7 -16.86 16.48 -11.94
N ILE A 8 -16.65 15.23 -11.52
CA ILE A 8 -16.20 14.89 -10.16
C ILE A 8 -14.67 14.96 -10.01
N TYR A 9 -13.91 14.39 -10.96
CA TYR A 9 -12.45 14.21 -10.86
C TYR A 9 -11.64 15.12 -11.79
N GLY A 10 -12.31 15.93 -12.62
CA GLY A 10 -11.65 16.79 -13.59
C GLY A 10 -10.88 17.92 -12.93
N HIS A 11 -9.86 18.40 -13.65
CA HIS A 11 -9.11 19.57 -13.24
C HIS A 11 -10.06 20.77 -13.09
N GLY A 12 -10.00 21.43 -11.94
CA GLY A 12 -10.86 22.58 -11.63
C GLY A 12 -12.27 22.21 -11.20
N SER A 13 -12.58 20.93 -10.96
CA SER A 13 -13.86 20.54 -10.36
C SER A 13 -14.10 21.30 -9.06
N SER A 14 -15.33 21.76 -8.86
CA SER A 14 -15.77 22.38 -7.61
C SER A 14 -15.99 21.36 -6.50
N CYS A 15 -16.14 20.06 -6.83
CA CYS A 15 -16.29 19.00 -5.85
C CYS A 15 -15.12 19.00 -4.86
N THR A 16 -15.45 18.85 -3.57
CA THR A 16 -14.52 18.72 -2.46
C THR A 16 -14.90 17.51 -1.63
N LYS A 17 -13.96 17.06 -0.80
CA LYS A 17 -14.27 16.10 0.27
C LYS A 17 -15.31 16.71 1.20
N ASP A 18 -16.17 15.86 1.71
CA ASP A 18 -17.28 16.26 2.57
C ASP A 18 -16.85 16.41 4.04
N LEU A 19 -17.73 16.98 4.87
CA LEU A 19 -17.53 17.25 6.29
C LEU A 19 -17.13 16.00 7.10
N ASN A 20 -17.52 14.81 6.65
CA ASN A 20 -17.12 13.54 7.28
C ASN A 20 -15.59 13.40 7.43
N TYR A 21 -14.81 13.94 6.48
CA TYR A 21 -13.34 13.92 6.55
C TYR A 21 -12.80 14.88 7.63
N VAL A 22 -13.53 15.94 7.97
CA VAL A 22 -13.17 16.86 9.06
C VAL A 22 -13.45 16.21 10.41
N ILE A 23 -14.58 15.50 10.53
CA ILE A 23 -15.00 14.84 11.77
C ILE A 23 -14.01 13.71 12.13
N LEU A 24 -13.55 12.95 11.13
CA LEU A 24 -12.59 11.86 11.33
C LEU A 24 -11.12 12.32 11.36
N GLY A 25 -10.82 13.52 10.86
CA GLY A 25 -9.45 14.00 10.60
C GLY A 25 -8.63 14.46 11.82
N GLY A 26 -9.17 14.37 13.04
CA GLY A 26 -8.48 14.74 14.28
C GLY A 26 -8.01 16.20 14.33
N THR A 27 -7.02 16.51 15.18
CA THR A 27 -6.48 17.88 15.31
C THR A 27 -5.49 18.26 14.21
N HIS A 28 -4.96 17.27 13.48
CA HIS A 28 -4.00 17.46 12.39
C HIS A 28 -4.44 16.64 11.19
N THR A 29 -4.99 17.29 10.18
CA THR A 29 -5.49 16.60 8.99
C THR A 29 -4.35 15.98 8.20
N HIS A 30 -4.37 14.65 8.00
CA HIS A 30 -3.44 13.96 7.11
C HIS A 30 -3.83 14.18 5.64
N LEU A 31 -2.95 13.80 4.70
CA LEU A 31 -3.17 14.04 3.25
C LEU A 31 -4.55 13.55 2.75
N ILE A 32 -5.00 12.43 3.31
CA ILE A 32 -6.27 11.78 2.94
C ILE A 32 -7.47 12.55 3.48
N ASP A 33 -7.31 13.30 4.58
CA ASP A 33 -8.41 13.98 5.27
C ASP A 33 -8.49 15.47 4.96
N VAL A 34 -7.44 16.06 4.37
CA VAL A 34 -7.45 17.49 4.03
C VAL A 34 -8.55 17.80 3.00
N VAL A 35 -9.46 18.70 3.39
CA VAL A 35 -10.56 19.22 2.56
C VAL A 35 -10.14 20.50 1.81
N ASP A 36 -9.32 21.34 2.43
CA ASP A 36 -8.78 22.56 1.83
C ASP A 36 -7.87 22.22 0.65
N LYS A 37 -8.21 22.72 -0.55
CA LYS A 37 -7.48 22.39 -1.79
C LYS A 37 -6.05 22.95 -1.82
N VAL A 38 -5.80 24.09 -1.17
CA VAL A 38 -4.48 24.73 -1.13
C VAL A 38 -3.55 23.92 -0.22
N GLU A 39 -4.00 23.58 0.99
CA GLU A 39 -3.24 22.72 1.90
C GLU A 39 -3.03 21.31 1.35
N LEU A 40 -4.07 20.77 0.69
CA LEU A 40 -3.98 19.49 -0.01
C LEU A 40 -2.87 19.56 -1.07
N GLY A 41 -2.88 20.57 -1.94
CA GLY A 41 -1.85 20.79 -2.95
C GLY A 41 -0.43 20.90 -2.37
N ARG A 42 -0.27 21.62 -1.26
CA ARG A 42 1.02 21.74 -0.56
C ARG A 42 1.52 20.38 -0.06
N LYS A 43 0.67 19.58 0.61
CA LYS A 43 1.03 18.25 1.12
C LYS A 43 1.29 17.26 0.00
N TRP A 44 0.50 17.28 -1.08
CA TRP A 44 0.73 16.47 -2.27
C TRP A 44 2.07 16.77 -2.93
N LYS A 45 2.47 18.05 -3.01
CA LYS A 45 3.77 18.42 -3.56
C LYS A 45 4.92 17.84 -2.72
N GLN A 46 4.80 17.85 -1.40
CA GLN A 46 5.79 17.24 -0.51
C GLN A 46 5.87 15.72 -0.72
N LEU A 47 4.72 15.04 -0.75
CA LEU A 47 4.66 13.60 -0.99
C LEU A 47 5.24 13.24 -2.38
N SER A 48 4.82 13.92 -3.43
CA SER A 48 5.30 13.69 -4.79
C SER A 48 6.79 13.94 -4.93
N SER A 49 7.37 14.88 -4.17
CA SER A 49 8.81 15.08 -4.13
C SER A 49 9.54 13.93 -3.44
N ALA A 50 8.97 13.36 -2.38
CA ALA A 50 9.54 12.20 -1.69
C ALA A 50 9.49 10.93 -2.55
N PHE A 51 8.46 10.76 -3.38
CA PHE A 51 8.31 9.63 -4.30
C PHE A 51 8.74 9.95 -5.75
N ALA A 52 9.55 10.99 -5.95
CA ALA A 52 10.14 11.29 -7.25
C ALA A 52 11.13 10.18 -7.65
N ILE A 53 11.16 9.79 -8.94
CA ILE A 53 11.85 8.61 -9.52
C ILE A 53 13.25 8.31 -8.93
N LYS A 54 14.03 9.34 -8.62
CA LYS A 54 15.37 9.22 -8.02
C LYS A 54 15.39 8.51 -6.67
N ASN A 55 14.30 8.56 -5.90
CA ASN A 55 14.24 7.97 -4.56
C ASN A 55 13.82 6.48 -4.62
N PRO A 56 12.78 6.07 -5.38
CA PRO A 56 12.46 4.65 -5.58
C PRO A 56 13.62 3.80 -6.13
N GLU A 57 14.42 4.34 -7.06
CA GLU A 57 15.63 3.66 -7.55
C GLU A 57 16.61 3.37 -6.40
N ALA A 58 16.74 4.29 -5.46
CA ALA A 58 17.59 4.11 -4.28
C ALA A 58 16.96 3.22 -3.19
N TRP A 59 15.71 2.77 -3.33
CA TRP A 59 15.01 1.96 -2.33
C TRP A 59 14.71 0.54 -2.81
N GLU A 60 15.04 0.20 -4.05
CA GLU A 60 14.79 -1.14 -4.60
C GLU A 60 15.36 -2.25 -3.70
N PHE A 61 16.58 -2.07 -3.20
CA PHE A 61 17.22 -3.05 -2.33
C PHE A 61 16.45 -3.29 -1.03
N LYS A 62 15.73 -2.28 -0.51
CA LYS A 62 14.90 -2.41 0.69
C LYS A 62 13.69 -3.30 0.41
N VAL A 63 13.07 -3.14 -0.77
CA VAL A 63 11.95 -4.01 -1.19
C VAL A 63 12.44 -5.44 -1.41
N VAL A 64 13.63 -5.62 -1.99
CA VAL A 64 14.26 -6.94 -2.15
C VAL A 64 14.43 -7.62 -0.79
N GLU A 65 15.00 -6.93 0.20
CA GLU A 65 15.22 -7.49 1.55
C GLU A 65 13.92 -7.95 2.22
N VAL A 66 12.87 -7.13 2.18
CA VAL A 66 11.56 -7.49 2.76
C VAL A 66 10.90 -8.63 1.99
N THR A 67 11.07 -8.67 0.66
CA THR A 67 10.57 -9.76 -0.19
C THR A 67 11.28 -11.07 0.11
N GLU A 68 12.61 -11.06 0.25
CA GLU A 68 13.38 -12.25 0.63
C GLU A 68 12.93 -12.80 1.98
N ARG A 69 12.62 -11.93 2.93
CA ARG A 69 12.08 -12.34 4.24
C ARG A 69 10.69 -12.96 4.13
N LEU A 70 9.82 -12.42 3.29
CA LEU A 70 8.52 -13.01 3.00
C LEU A 70 8.67 -14.41 2.38
N LEU A 71 9.54 -14.54 1.37
CA LEU A 71 9.78 -15.82 0.70
C LEU A 71 10.33 -16.87 1.67
N LYS A 72 11.27 -16.51 2.54
CA LYS A 72 11.77 -17.42 3.59
C LYS A 72 10.66 -17.94 4.50
N GLN A 73 9.66 -17.12 4.82
CA GLN A 73 8.52 -17.57 5.61
C GLN A 73 7.60 -18.47 4.79
N PHE A 74 7.35 -18.15 3.53
CA PHE A 74 6.57 -19.02 2.65
C PHE A 74 7.25 -20.39 2.47
N ASP A 75 8.57 -20.43 2.30
CA ASP A 75 9.34 -21.67 2.16
C ASP A 75 9.23 -22.57 3.40
N ILE A 76 9.17 -22.00 4.60
CA ILE A 76 8.95 -22.75 5.85
C ILE A 76 7.56 -23.38 5.88
N HIS A 77 6.58 -22.73 5.25
CA HIS A 77 5.18 -23.15 5.21
C HIS A 77 4.80 -23.87 3.91
N CYS A 78 5.77 -24.12 3.02
CA CYS A 78 5.53 -24.88 1.79
C CYS A 78 5.15 -26.32 2.10
N THR A 79 4.16 -26.83 1.38
CA THR A 79 3.78 -28.24 1.47
C THR A 79 4.88 -29.12 0.86
N ALA A 80 4.90 -30.39 1.24
CA ALA A 80 5.60 -31.40 0.45
C ALA A 80 5.08 -31.41 -1.00
N PRO A 81 5.84 -31.96 -1.96
CA PRO A 81 5.38 -32.14 -3.33
C PRO A 81 3.99 -32.79 -3.37
N LEU A 82 3.12 -32.26 -4.22
CA LEU A 82 1.74 -32.73 -4.32
C LEU A 82 1.68 -34.20 -4.74
N PRO A 83 0.70 -34.98 -4.24
CA PRO A 83 0.48 -36.34 -4.72
C PRO A 83 0.23 -36.36 -6.24
N VAL A 84 0.84 -37.32 -6.93
CA VAL A 84 0.79 -37.43 -8.41
C VAL A 84 -0.62 -37.73 -8.94
N GLU A 85 -1.46 -38.36 -8.12
CA GLU A 85 -2.79 -38.82 -8.53
C GLU A 85 -3.80 -37.67 -8.66
N ASP A 86 -3.93 -36.86 -7.60
CA ASP A 86 -5.01 -35.87 -7.51
C ASP A 86 -4.52 -34.42 -7.53
N GLY A 87 -3.24 -34.18 -7.24
CA GLY A 87 -2.65 -32.83 -7.20
C GLY A 87 -3.23 -31.92 -6.10
N ILE A 88 -4.02 -32.45 -5.18
CA ILE A 88 -4.64 -31.69 -4.08
C ILE A 88 -3.78 -31.84 -2.82
N PRO A 89 -3.35 -30.73 -2.18
CA PRO A 89 -2.60 -30.79 -0.92
C PRO A 89 -3.49 -31.29 0.22
N TYR A 90 -2.92 -32.00 1.18
CA TYR A 90 -3.67 -32.38 2.37
C TYR A 90 -4.06 -31.14 3.17
N PRO A 91 -5.29 -31.05 3.72
CA PRO A 91 -5.71 -29.87 4.46
C PRO A 91 -4.81 -29.52 5.66
N ALA A 92 -4.16 -30.51 6.27
CA ALA A 92 -3.20 -30.30 7.36
C ALA A 92 -1.92 -29.57 6.91
N ASP A 93 -1.57 -29.65 5.63
CA ASP A 93 -0.39 -29.01 5.06
C ASP A 93 -0.67 -27.54 4.69
N LEU A 94 -1.94 -27.13 4.61
CA LEU A 94 -2.36 -25.75 4.33
C LEU A 94 -2.28 -24.86 5.59
N ASN A 95 -1.07 -24.64 6.08
CA ASN A 95 -0.81 -23.89 7.32
C ASN A 95 -0.35 -22.44 7.09
N LEU A 96 -0.42 -21.94 5.85
CA LEU A 96 -0.02 -20.58 5.50
C LEU A 96 -1.21 -19.60 5.56
N ASP A 97 -1.17 -18.66 6.50
CA ASP A 97 -2.07 -17.51 6.49
C ASP A 97 -1.54 -16.43 5.54
N TYR A 98 -1.94 -16.52 4.28
CA TYR A 98 -1.53 -15.56 3.24
C TYR A 98 -1.91 -14.11 3.59
N GLY A 99 -3.12 -13.90 4.12
CA GLY A 99 -3.62 -12.57 4.45
C GLY A 99 -2.77 -11.89 5.51
N LYS A 100 -2.42 -12.62 6.58
CA LYS A 100 -1.49 -12.15 7.61
C LYS A 100 -0.13 -11.79 7.03
N TRP A 101 0.48 -12.68 6.25
CA TRP A 101 1.84 -12.48 5.76
C TRP A 101 1.96 -11.34 4.76
N ILE A 102 0.99 -11.16 3.85
CA ILE A 102 1.00 -10.02 2.92
C ILE A 102 0.73 -8.71 3.64
N ASN A 103 -0.12 -8.70 4.67
CA ASN A 103 -0.32 -7.50 5.49
C ASN A 103 0.96 -7.09 6.22
N LEU A 104 1.66 -8.06 6.83
CA LEU A 104 2.94 -7.81 7.49
C LEU A 104 4.02 -7.31 6.50
N PHE A 105 4.14 -7.98 5.35
CA PHE A 105 5.01 -7.54 4.26
C PHE A 105 4.71 -6.10 3.84
N THR A 106 3.44 -5.75 3.65
CA THR A 106 3.03 -4.41 3.22
C THR A 106 3.39 -3.35 4.25
N ILE A 107 3.12 -3.62 5.54
CA ILE A 107 3.46 -2.70 6.64
C ILE A 107 4.97 -2.48 6.68
N GLU A 108 5.74 -3.56 6.61
CA GLU A 108 7.19 -3.50 6.70
C GLU A 108 7.84 -2.83 5.48
N ALA A 109 7.32 -3.09 4.27
CA ALA A 109 7.79 -2.42 3.06
C ALA A 109 7.51 -0.91 3.13
N ILE A 110 6.34 -0.50 3.61
CA ILE A 110 6.00 0.92 3.79
C ILE A 110 6.91 1.57 4.84
N ASP A 111 7.12 0.92 5.98
CA ASP A 111 8.01 1.39 7.05
C ASP A 111 9.45 1.58 6.53
N SER A 112 9.97 0.55 5.85
CA SER A 112 11.31 0.59 5.30
C SER A 112 11.48 1.64 4.19
N ILE A 113 10.45 1.99 3.44
CA ILE A 113 10.54 3.02 2.40
C ILE A 113 10.34 4.42 2.98
N ALA A 114 9.33 4.58 3.84
CA ALA A 114 8.82 5.89 4.24
C ALA A 114 9.39 6.40 5.58
N MET A 115 9.91 5.53 6.44
CA MET A 115 10.32 5.89 7.81
C MET A 115 11.80 5.60 8.12
N SER A 116 12.45 4.67 7.40
CA SER A 116 13.91 4.47 7.54
C SER A 116 14.70 5.43 6.65
N ALA A 117 14.98 6.61 7.19
CA ALA A 117 15.93 7.58 6.64
C ALA A 117 17.38 7.11 6.82
#